data_AF-A0A183CNB4-F1
#
_entry.id   AF-A0A183CNB4-F1
#
_cell.length_a   1.000
_cell.length_b   1.000
_cell.length_c   1.000
_cell.angle_alpha   90.00
_cell.angle_beta   90.00
_cell.angle_gamma   90.00
#
_symmetry.space_group_name_H-M   'P 1'
#
loop_
_entity.id
_entity.type
_entity.pdbx_description
1 polymer ?
#
loop_
_entity_poly.entity_id
_entity_poly.type
_entity_poly.pdbx_seq_one_letter_code
_entity_poly.pdbx_strand_id
1 'polypeptide(L)'
;MRKRAITTLGHLADVVSDEQFDRIVMKVLSTCDDPETELCCLKTFIIAVIAICRTSGARFAKFLSQIVPVLIQKCESEEDDELREICLQAFEIFAFRCTSELSPFVASIVQISIEMLSYDPNYNYGAEEDCIDAMEMEDEEAGEQDDTYSDDDDLSWKVRKSAAKCIEALITFRAEKLVENHFGQLLISRFREREDNVKYDIFTAYSALLRLTKQMNPELASFQSQNTQSGNELLVETFPPSRFQQILKDEFTEEQKAVFAKLQQQDKDISIQAPQK
;
A
#
# COMPACT_ATOMS: atom_id res chain seq x y z
N MET A 1 -24.99 17.87 -7.66
CA MET A 1 -24.84 18.30 -9.07
C MET A 1 -23.44 18.00 -9.60
N ARG A 2 -22.35 18.45 -8.96
CA ARG A 2 -20.95 18.27 -9.40
C ARG A 2 -20.56 16.83 -9.78
N LYS A 3 -20.74 15.85 -8.88
CA LYS A 3 -20.38 14.44 -9.13
C LYS A 3 -21.03 13.85 -10.39
N ARG A 4 -22.34 14.14 -10.61
CA ARG A 4 -23.06 13.67 -11.80
C ARG A 4 -22.53 14.34 -13.07
N ALA A 5 -22.23 15.64 -13.03
CA ALA A 5 -21.66 16.36 -14.16
C ALA A 5 -20.29 15.78 -14.57
N ILE A 6 -19.43 15.48 -13.60
CA ILE A 6 -18.11 14.87 -13.85
C ILE A 6 -18.25 13.49 -14.49
N THR A 7 -19.13 12.63 -13.97
CA THR A 7 -19.38 11.31 -14.56
C THR A 7 -19.91 11.42 -15.98
N THR A 8 -20.84 12.34 -16.24
CA THR A 8 -21.35 12.60 -17.58
C THR A 8 -20.24 13.11 -18.51
N LEU A 9 -19.36 13.99 -18.02
CA LEU A 9 -18.22 14.48 -18.80
C LEU A 9 -17.30 13.33 -19.21
N GLY A 10 -17.00 12.40 -18.31
CA GLY A 10 -16.20 11.21 -18.62
C GLY A 10 -16.84 10.35 -19.71
N HIS A 11 -18.14 10.07 -19.64
CA HIS A 11 -18.85 9.31 -20.68
C HIS A 11 -18.96 10.07 -22.01
N LEU A 12 -19.18 11.39 -21.96
CA LEU A 12 -19.23 12.23 -23.15
C LEU A 12 -17.87 12.26 -23.85
N ALA A 13 -16.78 12.32 -23.09
CA ALA A 13 -15.43 12.30 -23.63
C ALA A 13 -15.17 11.06 -24.50
N ASP A 14 -15.88 9.95 -24.26
CA ASP A 14 -15.71 8.71 -25.02
C ASP A 14 -16.39 8.72 -26.40
N VAL A 15 -17.44 9.53 -26.58
CA VAL A 15 -18.27 9.54 -27.79
C VAL A 15 -18.06 10.76 -28.69
N VAL A 16 -17.35 11.79 -28.20
CA VAL A 16 -17.06 13.01 -28.98
C VAL A 16 -15.91 12.81 -29.97
N SER A 17 -15.87 13.64 -31.02
CA SER A 17 -14.77 13.65 -32.00
C SER A 17 -13.43 14.04 -31.35
N ASP A 18 -12.31 13.68 -31.98
CA ASP A 18 -10.96 13.99 -31.45
C ASP A 18 -10.72 15.49 -31.26
N GLU A 19 -11.20 16.33 -32.18
CA GLU A 19 -11.09 17.78 -32.04
C GLU A 19 -11.91 18.33 -30.86
N GLN A 20 -13.06 17.73 -30.55
CA GLN A 20 -13.86 18.12 -29.39
C GLN A 20 -13.24 17.61 -28.09
N PHE A 21 -12.76 16.36 -28.09
CA PHE A 21 -12.04 15.77 -26.95
C PHE A 21 -10.83 16.62 -26.57
N ASP A 22 -10.01 16.99 -27.55
CA ASP A 22 -8.81 17.78 -27.30
C ASP A 22 -9.15 19.15 -26.71
N ARG A 23 -10.18 19.82 -27.24
CA ARG A 23 -10.66 21.09 -26.66
C ARG A 23 -11.16 20.96 -25.23
N ILE A 24 -11.90 19.89 -24.93
CA ILE A 24 -12.43 19.63 -23.59
C ILE A 24 -11.28 19.39 -22.61
N VAL A 25 -10.35 18.49 -22.96
CA VAL A 25 -9.20 18.16 -22.11
C VAL A 25 -8.32 19.38 -21.90
N MET A 26 -7.94 20.08 -22.96
CA MET A 26 -7.12 21.29 -22.84
C MET A 26 -7.75 22.35 -21.94
N LYS A 27 -9.08 22.51 -21.99
CA LYS A 27 -9.78 23.46 -21.13
C LYS A 27 -9.80 23.02 -19.65
N VAL A 28 -9.92 21.72 -19.40
CA VAL A 28 -9.82 21.15 -18.04
C VAL A 28 -8.41 21.34 -17.50
N LEU A 29 -7.38 21.02 -18.30
CA LEU A 29 -5.98 21.11 -17.90
C LEU A 29 -5.53 22.55 -17.66
N SER A 30 -5.99 23.51 -18.48
CA SER A 30 -5.67 24.94 -18.25
C SER A 30 -6.17 25.46 -16.91
N THR A 31 -7.28 24.90 -16.39
CA THR A 31 -7.79 25.29 -15.07
C THR A 31 -7.00 24.64 -13.94
N CYS A 32 -6.45 23.44 -14.14
CA CYS A 32 -5.59 22.80 -13.14
C CYS A 32 -4.24 23.50 -12.97
N ASP A 33 -3.73 24.13 -14.04
CA ASP A 33 -2.43 24.81 -14.08
C ASP A 33 -2.53 26.31 -13.68
N ASP A 34 -3.74 26.85 -13.59
CA ASP A 34 -3.95 28.26 -13.26
C ASP A 34 -3.75 28.51 -11.73
N PRO A 35 -2.75 29.32 -11.34
CA PRO A 35 -2.46 29.60 -9.93
C PRO A 35 -3.57 30.38 -9.22
N GLU A 36 -4.46 31.06 -9.94
CA GLU A 36 -5.58 31.79 -9.36
C GLU A 36 -6.81 30.90 -9.09
N THR A 37 -6.76 29.63 -9.48
CA THR A 37 -7.88 28.69 -9.27
C THR A 37 -8.08 28.37 -7.80
N GLU A 38 -9.29 28.63 -7.30
CA GLU A 38 -9.69 28.28 -5.94
C GLU A 38 -9.54 26.77 -5.69
N LEU A 39 -9.04 26.39 -4.51
CA LEU A 39 -8.75 25.01 -4.13
C LEU A 39 -9.93 24.04 -4.35
N CYS A 40 -11.15 24.43 -4.00
CA CYS A 40 -12.37 23.62 -4.21
C CYS A 40 -12.66 23.37 -5.70
N CYS A 41 -12.39 24.36 -6.54
CA CYS A 41 -12.48 24.23 -7.99
C CYS A 41 -11.36 23.32 -8.51
N LEU A 42 -10.12 23.52 -8.08
CA LEU A 42 -8.97 22.69 -8.47
C LEU A 42 -9.24 21.20 -8.21
N LYS A 43 -9.65 20.83 -6.98
CA LYS A 43 -10.03 19.45 -6.63
C LYS A 43 -11.09 18.88 -7.59
N THR A 44 -12.10 19.68 -7.92
CA THR A 44 -13.18 19.28 -8.85
C THR A 44 -12.65 19.00 -10.27
N PHE A 45 -11.74 19.83 -10.78
CA PHE A 45 -11.15 19.66 -12.11
C PHE A 45 -10.18 18.48 -12.18
N ILE A 46 -9.42 18.21 -11.12
CA ILE A 46 -8.58 17.01 -11.05
C ILE A 46 -9.46 15.76 -11.06
N ILE A 47 -10.56 15.71 -10.29
CA ILE A 47 -11.52 14.60 -10.34
C ILE A 47 -12.11 14.43 -11.75
N ALA A 48 -12.33 15.53 -12.49
CA ALA A 48 -12.75 15.47 -13.88
C ALA A 48 -11.67 14.85 -14.80
N VAL A 49 -10.40 15.19 -14.61
CA VAL A 49 -9.27 14.54 -15.29
C VAL A 49 -9.28 13.03 -15.04
N ILE A 50 -9.43 12.60 -13.78
CA ILE A 50 -9.50 11.19 -13.41
C ILE A 50 -10.66 10.50 -14.14
N ALA A 51 -11.84 11.13 -14.17
CA ALA A 51 -13.02 10.58 -14.83
C ALA A 51 -12.81 10.41 -16.35
N ILE A 52 -12.22 11.41 -17.01
CA ILE A 52 -11.92 11.37 -18.46
C ILE A 52 -10.87 10.30 -18.77
N CYS A 53 -9.80 10.21 -17.98
CA CYS A 53 -8.75 9.21 -18.20
C CYS A 53 -9.28 7.78 -17.97
N ARG A 54 -10.16 7.60 -16.96
CA ARG A 54 -10.79 6.30 -16.69
C ARG A 54 -11.61 5.81 -17.88
N THR A 55 -12.37 6.67 -18.54
CA THR A 55 -13.17 6.30 -19.72
C THR A 55 -12.30 6.22 -20.97
N SER A 56 -11.57 7.28 -21.31
CA SER A 56 -10.90 7.44 -22.62
C SER A 56 -9.37 7.53 -22.51
N GLY A 57 -8.76 6.65 -21.72
CA GLY A 57 -7.32 6.64 -21.41
C GLY A 57 -6.38 6.70 -22.62
N ALA A 58 -6.66 5.94 -23.70
CA ALA A 58 -5.82 5.94 -24.90
C ALA A 58 -5.75 7.32 -25.59
N ARG A 59 -6.87 8.05 -25.61
CA ARG A 59 -6.94 9.42 -26.17
C ARG A 59 -6.35 10.44 -25.20
N PHE A 60 -6.51 10.19 -23.89
CA PHE A 60 -5.99 11.05 -22.83
C PHE A 60 -4.46 10.97 -22.68
N ALA A 61 -3.84 9.84 -23.02
CA ALA A 61 -2.42 9.58 -22.77
C ALA A 61 -1.46 10.67 -23.31
N LYS A 62 -1.78 11.27 -24.46
CA LYS A 62 -0.98 12.36 -25.05
C LYS A 62 -0.91 13.64 -24.21
N PHE A 63 -1.78 13.79 -23.22
CA PHE A 63 -1.82 14.94 -22.32
C PHE A 63 -1.09 14.71 -20.99
N LEU A 64 -0.56 13.51 -20.74
CA LEU A 64 0.12 13.20 -19.47
C LEU A 64 1.34 14.08 -19.21
N SER A 65 2.09 14.44 -20.27
CA SER A 65 3.25 15.32 -20.14
C SER A 65 2.90 16.71 -19.63
N GLN A 66 1.64 17.13 -19.75
CA GLN A 66 1.17 18.42 -19.24
C GLN A 66 0.64 18.31 -17.81
N ILE A 67 -0.17 17.30 -17.50
CA ILE A 67 -0.88 17.22 -16.21
C ILE A 67 -0.07 16.58 -15.09
N VAL A 68 0.78 15.59 -15.39
CA VAL A 68 1.50 14.86 -14.33
C VAL A 68 2.45 15.76 -13.54
N PRO A 69 3.26 16.65 -14.17
CA PRO A 69 4.08 17.60 -13.43
C PRO A 69 3.29 18.53 -12.52
N VAL A 70 2.13 19.01 -12.98
CA VAL A 70 1.24 19.88 -12.19
C VAL A 70 0.71 19.13 -10.97
N LEU A 71 0.26 17.89 -11.12
CA LEU A 71 -0.22 17.09 -9.99
C LEU A 71 0.88 16.73 -8.99
N ILE A 72 2.09 16.45 -9.47
CA ILE A 72 3.26 16.23 -8.60
C ILE A 72 3.49 17.48 -7.75
N GLN A 73 3.61 18.65 -8.39
CA GLN A 73 3.82 19.91 -7.70
C GLN A 73 2.71 20.17 -6.67
N LYS A 74 1.44 20.00 -7.06
CA LYS A 74 0.29 20.24 -6.16
C LYS A 74 0.25 19.26 -4.99
N CYS A 75 0.65 18.01 -5.19
CA CYS A 75 0.71 17.02 -4.12
C CYS A 75 1.82 17.34 -3.11
N GLU A 76 2.95 17.90 -3.56
CA GLU A 76 4.10 18.25 -2.71
C GLU A 76 3.94 19.61 -2.03
N SER A 77 3.42 20.63 -2.73
CA SER A 77 3.41 22.02 -2.25
C SER A 77 2.22 22.37 -1.36
N GLU A 78 1.09 21.68 -1.52
CA GLU A 78 -0.14 21.99 -0.80
C GLU A 78 -0.27 21.05 0.42
N GLU A 79 -0.62 21.63 1.57
CA GLU A 79 -0.88 20.90 2.82
C GLU A 79 -2.38 20.55 2.99
N ASP A 80 -3.04 20.18 1.89
CA ASP A 80 -4.46 19.78 1.89
C ASP A 80 -4.58 18.27 1.62
N ASP A 81 -5.03 17.52 2.63
CA ASP A 81 -5.11 16.06 2.58
C ASP A 81 -6.11 15.55 1.52
N GLU A 82 -7.21 16.26 1.28
CA GLU A 82 -8.18 15.88 0.24
C GLU A 82 -7.57 16.05 -1.17
N LEU A 83 -6.78 17.10 -1.41
CA LEU A 83 -6.08 17.31 -2.66
C LEU A 83 -5.00 16.26 -2.87
N ARG A 84 -4.22 15.93 -1.83
CA ARG A 84 -3.22 14.83 -1.87
C ARG A 84 -3.89 13.50 -2.20
N GLU A 85 -5.02 13.19 -1.56
CA GLU A 85 -5.84 12.01 -1.86
C GLU A 85 -6.22 11.96 -3.34
N ILE A 86 -6.77 13.07 -3.87
CA ILE A 86 -7.21 13.17 -5.26
C ILE A 86 -6.02 13.02 -6.23
N CYS A 87 -4.86 13.60 -5.93
CA CYS A 87 -3.65 13.45 -6.76
C CYS A 87 -3.19 11.98 -6.82
N LEU A 88 -3.17 11.28 -5.68
CA LEU A 88 -2.82 9.86 -5.61
C LEU A 88 -3.81 8.99 -6.40
N GLN A 89 -5.12 9.29 -6.31
CA GLN A 89 -6.14 8.63 -7.12
C GLN A 89 -5.96 8.88 -8.63
N ALA A 90 -5.45 10.06 -9.01
CA ALA A 90 -5.12 10.33 -10.40
C ALA A 90 -3.94 9.48 -10.88
N PHE A 91 -2.87 9.40 -10.09
CA PHE A 91 -1.71 8.58 -10.40
C PHE A 91 -2.06 7.08 -10.50
N GLU A 92 -2.93 6.57 -9.61
CA GLU A 92 -3.47 5.20 -9.69
C GLU A 92 -4.12 4.93 -11.06
N ILE A 93 -5.02 5.82 -11.49
CA ILE A 93 -5.73 5.67 -12.77
C ILE A 93 -4.79 5.83 -13.96
N PHE A 94 -3.80 6.72 -13.89
CA PHE A 94 -2.82 6.89 -14.97
C PHE A 94 -1.92 5.67 -15.10
N ALA A 95 -1.49 5.07 -13.98
CA ALA A 95 -0.69 3.85 -13.99
C ALA A 95 -1.44 2.70 -14.66
N PHE A 96 -2.76 2.62 -14.43
CA PHE A 96 -3.62 1.61 -15.05
C PHE A 96 -3.93 1.88 -16.53
N ARG A 97 -4.24 3.13 -16.91
CA ARG A 97 -4.81 3.46 -18.24
C ARG A 97 -3.78 3.92 -19.26
N CYS A 98 -2.62 4.41 -18.83
CA CYS A 98 -1.64 5.10 -19.68
C CYS A 98 -0.21 4.56 -19.43
N THR A 99 -0.02 3.27 -19.65
CA THR A 99 1.19 2.54 -19.26
C THR A 99 2.45 2.98 -20.01
N SER A 100 2.38 3.45 -21.25
CA SER A 100 3.62 3.83 -21.97
C SER A 100 4.04 5.27 -21.64
N GLU A 101 3.09 6.19 -21.67
CA GLU A 101 3.29 7.63 -21.58
C GLU A 101 3.60 8.08 -20.14
N LEU A 102 3.15 7.33 -19.13
CA LEU A 102 3.48 7.63 -17.73
C LEU A 102 4.95 7.31 -17.38
N SER A 103 5.66 6.53 -18.21
CA SER A 103 7.02 6.02 -17.92
C SER A 103 8.02 7.07 -17.40
N PRO A 104 8.09 8.29 -17.94
CA PRO A 104 9.05 9.30 -17.48
C PRO A 104 8.79 9.77 -16.04
N PHE A 105 7.56 9.64 -15.56
CA PHE A 105 7.11 10.17 -14.27
C PHE A 105 7.03 9.11 -13.17
N VAL A 106 7.17 7.83 -13.51
CA VAL A 106 7.01 6.71 -12.56
C VAL A 106 7.91 6.89 -11.33
N ALA A 107 9.17 7.28 -11.50
CA ALA A 107 10.09 7.45 -10.38
C ALA A 107 9.60 8.53 -9.37
N SER A 108 9.11 9.67 -9.86
CA SER A 108 8.56 10.73 -9.01
C SER A 108 7.28 10.29 -8.31
N ILE A 109 6.39 9.58 -9.01
CA ILE A 109 5.14 9.07 -8.42
C ILE A 109 5.44 8.02 -7.34
N VAL A 110 6.44 7.17 -7.54
CA VAL A 110 6.92 6.21 -6.53
C VAL A 110 7.35 6.96 -5.28
N GLN A 111 8.21 7.98 -5.41
CA GLN A 111 8.70 8.75 -4.27
C GLN A 111 7.57 9.38 -3.47
N ILE A 112 6.65 10.08 -4.14
CA ILE A 112 5.47 10.69 -3.50
C ILE A 112 4.60 9.63 -2.81
N SER A 113 4.38 8.49 -3.46
CA SER A 113 3.56 7.42 -2.86
C SER A 113 4.18 6.83 -1.60
N ILE A 114 5.51 6.73 -1.54
CA ILE A 114 6.25 6.27 -0.35
C ILE A 114 6.09 7.25 0.81
N GLU A 115 6.26 8.54 0.52
CA GLU A 115 6.10 9.63 1.51
C GLU A 115 4.67 9.69 2.03
N MET A 116 3.68 9.71 1.13
CA MET A 116 2.26 9.78 1.47
C MET A 116 1.75 8.54 2.20
N LEU A 117 2.33 7.35 1.97
CA LEU A 117 1.99 6.15 2.76
C LEU A 117 2.51 6.25 4.21
N SER A 118 3.59 6.98 4.42
CA SER A 118 4.22 7.18 5.73
C SER A 118 3.67 8.42 6.47
N TYR A 119 2.86 9.24 5.81
CA TYR A 119 2.28 10.46 6.33
C TYR A 119 1.15 10.16 7.34
N ASP A 120 1.46 10.32 8.62
CA ASP A 120 0.54 10.13 9.74
C ASP A 120 0.81 11.21 10.81
N PRO A 121 0.43 12.47 10.56
CA PRO A 121 0.71 13.58 11.48
C PRO A 121 0.07 13.38 12.86
N ASN A 122 -0.98 12.55 12.93
CA ASN A 122 -1.74 12.28 14.14
C ASN A 122 -1.26 11.05 14.92
N TYR A 123 -0.15 10.42 14.53
CA TYR A 123 0.35 9.24 15.22
C TYR A 123 1.89 9.21 15.28
N ASN A 124 2.42 9.18 16.50
CA ASN A 124 3.85 9.05 16.73
C ASN A 124 4.23 7.57 16.88
N TYR A 125 4.86 7.03 15.84
CA TYR A 125 5.38 5.66 15.81
C TYR A 125 6.54 5.37 16.79
N GLY A 126 7.04 6.38 17.51
CA GLY A 126 8.22 6.29 18.38
C GLY A 126 7.94 6.19 19.89
N ALA A 127 6.68 6.12 20.34
CA ALA A 127 6.36 6.08 21.77
C ALA A 127 6.21 4.65 22.36
N GLU A 128 6.20 3.61 21.53
CA GLU A 128 5.87 2.24 21.99
C GLU A 128 7.09 1.34 22.22
N GLU A 129 8.31 1.73 21.83
CA GLU A 129 9.53 0.92 22.07
C GLU A 129 10.32 1.31 23.34
N ASP A 130 10.08 2.49 23.94
CA ASP A 130 10.83 2.97 25.12
C ASP A 130 10.00 3.03 26.42
N CYS A 131 8.72 2.67 26.43
CA CYS A 131 7.83 2.82 27.60
C CYS A 131 7.69 1.56 28.47
N ILE A 132 8.77 0.81 28.71
CA ILE A 132 8.78 -0.29 29.71
C ILE A 132 9.46 0.13 31.04
N ASP A 133 10.02 1.34 31.15
CA ASP A 133 10.71 1.75 32.39
C ASP A 133 10.44 3.20 32.82
N ALA A 134 9.18 3.53 33.04
CA ALA A 134 8.81 4.72 33.80
C ALA A 134 7.53 4.46 34.60
N MET A 135 7.62 3.50 35.54
CA MET A 135 6.74 3.47 36.70
C MET A 135 7.24 4.52 37.69
N GLU A 136 6.32 5.24 38.32
CA GLU A 136 6.49 6.28 39.36
C GLU A 136 6.68 7.72 38.86
N MET A 137 5.60 8.51 38.96
CA MET A 137 5.40 9.49 40.04
C MET A 137 4.02 10.13 39.91
N GLU A 138 3.18 9.94 40.94
CA GLU A 138 2.03 10.79 41.25
C GLU A 138 2.54 12.21 41.58
N ASP A 139 1.96 13.27 41.01
CA ASP A 139 1.13 14.23 41.75
C ASP A 139 0.49 15.26 40.81
N GLU A 140 -0.66 15.76 41.26
CA GLU A 140 -1.65 16.62 40.62
C GLU A 140 -1.13 18.01 40.24
N GLU A 141 -1.46 18.49 39.03
CA GLU A 141 -2.02 19.84 38.85
C GLU A 141 -2.73 19.94 37.49
N ALA A 142 -4.05 20.03 37.55
CA ALA A 142 -4.94 20.27 36.44
C ALA A 142 -4.70 21.67 35.85
N GLY A 143 -4.00 21.72 34.73
CA GLY A 143 -3.97 22.86 33.82
C GLY A 143 -4.76 22.51 32.56
N GLU A 144 -5.96 23.08 32.43
CA GLU A 144 -6.81 23.01 31.25
C GLU A 144 -6.01 23.32 29.96
N GLN A 145 -5.50 22.27 29.30
CA GLN A 145 -5.17 22.36 27.88
C GLN A 145 -6.48 22.17 27.14
N ASP A 146 -7.13 23.31 26.93
CA ASP A 146 -7.88 23.66 25.72
C ASP A 146 -8.05 22.47 24.76
N ASP A 147 -9.06 21.65 25.09
CA ASP A 147 -9.69 20.69 24.19
C ASP A 147 -10.41 21.50 23.10
N THR A 148 -9.64 22.22 22.29
CA THR A 148 -10.06 22.64 20.96
C THR A 148 -10.07 21.36 20.12
N TYR A 149 -11.09 20.53 20.33
CA TYR A 149 -11.51 19.50 19.41
C TYR A 149 -11.89 20.19 18.09
N SER A 150 -10.85 20.47 17.29
CA SER A 150 -11.01 20.78 15.88
C SER A 150 -11.48 19.49 15.23
N ASP A 151 -12.79 19.32 15.13
CA ASP A 151 -13.49 18.36 14.27
C ASP A 151 -13.22 18.67 12.77
N ASP A 152 -11.98 19.05 12.44
CA ASP A 152 -11.44 18.89 11.10
C ASP A 152 -11.24 17.39 10.95
N ASP A 153 -12.15 16.76 10.20
CA ASP A 153 -12.08 15.37 9.80
C ASP A 153 -10.61 14.97 9.55
N ASP A 154 -10.03 14.10 10.38
CA ASP A 154 -8.71 13.53 10.09
C ASP A 154 -8.82 12.79 8.75
N LEU A 155 -8.31 13.42 7.68
CA LEU A 155 -8.29 12.88 6.33
C LEU A 155 -6.94 12.24 5.97
N SER A 156 -5.96 12.29 6.87
CA SER A 156 -4.61 11.76 6.63
C SER A 156 -4.65 10.25 6.32
N TRP A 157 -5.60 9.52 6.90
CA TRP A 157 -5.81 8.10 6.59
C TRP A 157 -6.27 7.87 5.14
N LYS A 158 -7.04 8.80 4.54
CA LYS A 158 -7.45 8.68 3.12
C LYS A 158 -6.26 8.91 2.18
N VAL A 159 -5.34 9.78 2.57
CA VAL A 159 -4.05 9.97 1.89
C VAL A 159 -3.26 8.67 1.90
N ARG A 160 -3.03 8.08 3.09
CA ARG A 160 -2.33 6.78 3.21
C ARG A 160 -3.03 5.66 2.43
N LYS A 161 -4.36 5.60 2.50
CA LYS A 161 -5.17 4.65 1.74
C LYS A 161 -4.96 4.78 0.23
N SER A 162 -5.04 6.01 -0.30
CA SER A 162 -4.85 6.27 -1.72
C SER A 162 -3.42 6.04 -2.16
N ALA A 163 -2.43 6.28 -1.29
CA ALA A 163 -1.04 5.95 -1.53
C ALA A 163 -0.83 4.43 -1.67
N ALA A 164 -1.42 3.63 -0.77
CA ALA A 164 -1.35 2.16 -0.85
C ALA A 164 -1.95 1.64 -2.17
N LYS A 165 -3.08 2.20 -2.62
CA LYS A 165 -3.69 1.86 -3.92
C LYS A 165 -2.85 2.29 -5.12
N CYS A 166 -2.24 3.47 -5.05
CA CYS A 166 -1.33 3.92 -6.09
C CYS A 166 -0.12 2.97 -6.21
N ILE A 167 0.45 2.56 -5.08
CA ILE A 167 1.55 1.57 -5.02
C ILE A 167 1.09 0.23 -5.63
N GLU A 168 -0.11 -0.25 -5.29
CA GLU A 168 -0.67 -1.48 -5.86
C GLU A 168 -0.82 -1.40 -7.39
N ALA A 169 -1.30 -0.28 -7.92
CA ALA A 169 -1.40 -0.03 -9.35
C ALA A 169 -0.02 0.04 -10.02
N LEU A 170 0.96 0.69 -9.40
CA LEU A 170 2.35 0.74 -9.91
C LEU A 170 2.97 -0.65 -9.96
N ILE A 171 2.80 -1.46 -8.92
CA ILE A 171 3.30 -2.84 -8.89
C ILE A 171 2.63 -3.69 -9.98
N THR A 172 1.32 -3.53 -10.15
CA THR A 172 0.53 -4.37 -11.06
C THR A 172 0.76 -4.01 -12.53
N PHE A 173 0.86 -2.72 -12.85
CA PHE A 173 0.87 -2.24 -14.24
C PHE A 173 2.23 -1.71 -14.71
N ARG A 174 3.15 -1.38 -13.78
CA ARG A 174 4.45 -0.73 -14.06
C ARG A 174 5.66 -1.50 -13.51
N ALA A 175 5.51 -2.82 -13.32
CA ALA A 175 6.53 -3.69 -12.76
C ALA A 175 7.92 -3.57 -13.40
N GLU A 176 7.97 -3.32 -14.72
CA GLU A 176 9.21 -3.18 -15.49
C GLU A 176 10.09 -2.00 -15.06
N LYS A 177 9.51 -1.03 -14.35
CA LYS A 177 10.21 0.16 -13.85
C LYS A 177 10.57 0.07 -12.36
N LEU A 178 10.19 -1.00 -11.67
CA LEU A 178 10.37 -1.17 -10.22
C LEU A 178 11.56 -2.09 -9.89
N VAL A 179 12.65 -1.98 -10.67
CA VAL A 179 13.83 -2.87 -10.62
C VAL A 179 14.49 -2.87 -9.23
N GLU A 180 14.42 -1.75 -8.52
CA GLU A 180 14.82 -1.64 -7.12
C GLU A 180 13.55 -1.69 -6.27
N ASN A 181 13.27 -2.85 -5.68
CA ASN A 181 12.05 -3.12 -4.92
C ASN A 181 12.03 -2.35 -3.58
N HIS A 182 11.74 -1.04 -3.66
CA HIS A 182 11.58 -0.17 -2.50
C HIS A 182 10.28 -0.46 -1.73
N PHE A 183 9.28 -1.07 -2.38
CA PHE A 183 7.98 -1.31 -1.77
C PHE A 183 7.96 -2.49 -0.80
N GLY A 184 8.81 -3.50 -0.98
CA GLY A 184 8.80 -4.68 -0.10
C GLY A 184 9.04 -4.34 1.36
N GLN A 185 10.18 -3.71 1.67
CA GLN A 185 10.51 -3.32 3.04
C GLN A 185 9.56 -2.26 3.59
N LEU A 186 9.16 -1.30 2.75
CA LEU A 186 8.20 -0.26 3.13
C LEU A 186 6.85 -0.86 3.54
N LEU A 187 6.25 -1.71 2.70
CA LEU A 187 4.93 -2.28 2.99
C LEU A 187 4.96 -3.14 4.25
N ILE A 188 6.02 -3.93 4.46
CA ILE A 188 6.20 -4.71 5.68
C ILE A 188 6.30 -3.81 6.92
N SER A 189 7.11 -2.73 6.86
CA SER A 189 7.24 -1.80 7.98
C SER A 189 5.94 -1.05 8.31
N ARG A 190 5.01 -1.00 7.34
CA ARG A 190 3.67 -0.42 7.48
C ARG A 190 2.58 -1.40 7.90
N PHE A 191 2.89 -2.69 8.16
CA PHE A 191 1.88 -3.64 8.69
C PHE A 191 1.34 -3.26 10.08
N ARG A 192 2.04 -2.37 10.78
CA ARG A 192 1.61 -1.74 12.04
C ARG A 192 0.56 -0.63 11.89
N GLU A 193 0.06 -0.37 10.68
CA GLU A 193 -0.98 0.62 10.44
C GLU A 193 -2.18 0.42 11.39
N ARG A 194 -2.70 1.50 11.98
CA ARG A 194 -3.83 1.42 12.93
C ARG A 194 -5.18 1.40 12.23
N GLU A 195 -5.29 2.08 11.09
CA GLU A 195 -6.53 2.20 10.32
C GLU A 195 -6.78 0.94 9.49
N ASP A 196 -7.80 0.15 9.82
CA ASP A 196 -8.08 -1.14 9.16
C ASP A 196 -8.33 -1.00 7.65
N ASN A 197 -8.95 0.10 7.24
CA ASN A 197 -9.15 0.41 5.82
C ASN A 197 -7.82 0.60 5.08
N VAL A 198 -6.86 1.29 5.70
CA VAL A 198 -5.53 1.53 5.12
C VAL A 198 -4.72 0.23 5.15
N LYS A 199 -4.77 -0.51 6.26
CA LYS A 199 -4.12 -1.81 6.44
C LYS A 199 -4.55 -2.83 5.39
N TYR A 200 -5.85 -2.88 5.06
CA TYR A 200 -6.37 -3.74 4.00
C TYR A 200 -5.75 -3.41 2.63
N ASP A 201 -5.67 -2.12 2.28
CA ASP A 201 -5.07 -1.68 1.01
C ASP A 201 -3.54 -1.93 1.00
N ILE A 202 -2.84 -1.80 2.14
CA ILE A 202 -1.42 -2.19 2.29
C ILE A 202 -1.23 -3.69 2.02
N PHE A 203 -2.07 -4.55 2.60
CA PHE A 203 -2.00 -6.00 2.34
C PHE A 203 -2.34 -6.34 0.90
N THR A 204 -3.24 -5.59 0.26
CA THR A 204 -3.57 -5.76 -1.15
C THR A 204 -2.37 -5.41 -2.03
N ALA A 205 -1.69 -4.29 -1.76
CA ALA A 205 -0.45 -3.89 -2.43
C ALA A 205 0.67 -4.92 -2.23
N TYR A 206 0.87 -5.42 -0.99
CA TYR A 206 1.88 -6.44 -0.71
C TYR A 206 1.55 -7.77 -1.40
N SER A 207 0.28 -8.15 -1.45
CA SER A 207 -0.17 -9.32 -2.20
C SER A 207 0.13 -9.18 -3.70
N ALA A 208 -0.04 -7.99 -4.28
CA ALA A 208 0.36 -7.71 -5.65
C ALA A 208 1.87 -7.88 -5.86
N LEU A 209 2.68 -7.41 -4.90
CA LEU A 209 4.13 -7.57 -4.93
C LEU A 209 4.56 -9.04 -4.88
N LEU A 210 3.93 -9.87 -4.05
CA LEU A 210 4.20 -11.31 -3.97
C LEU A 210 3.82 -12.01 -5.28
N ARG A 211 2.69 -11.65 -5.90
CA ARG A 211 2.29 -12.16 -7.22
C ARG A 211 3.31 -11.81 -8.28
N LEU A 212 3.77 -10.55 -8.31
CA LEU A 212 4.81 -10.10 -9.23
C LEU A 212 6.13 -10.87 -9.01
N THR A 213 6.56 -11.00 -7.76
CA THR A 213 7.78 -11.75 -7.40
C THR A 213 7.71 -13.20 -7.86
N LYS A 214 6.55 -13.85 -7.71
CA LYS A 214 6.31 -15.22 -8.22
C LYS A 214 6.37 -15.28 -9.74
N GLN A 215 5.84 -14.30 -10.46
CA GLN A 215 5.89 -14.25 -11.93
C GLN A 215 7.32 -14.04 -12.45
N MET A 216 8.09 -13.18 -11.78
CA MET A 216 9.48 -12.89 -12.14
C MET A 216 10.45 -14.03 -11.78
N ASN A 217 10.07 -14.92 -10.86
CA ASN A 217 10.88 -16.06 -10.43
C ASN A 217 10.13 -17.39 -10.67
N PRO A 218 10.17 -17.94 -11.90
CA PRO A 218 9.48 -19.19 -12.24
C PRO A 218 9.88 -20.39 -11.37
N GLU A 219 11.09 -20.38 -10.80
CA GLU A 219 11.57 -21.42 -9.88
C GLU A 219 10.74 -21.45 -8.59
N LEU A 220 10.32 -20.30 -8.05
CA LEU A 220 9.40 -20.21 -6.91
C LEU A 220 8.01 -20.76 -7.24
N ALA A 221 7.56 -20.65 -8.50
CA ALA A 221 6.29 -21.23 -8.92
C ALA A 221 6.36 -22.77 -8.95
N SER A 222 7.51 -23.35 -9.30
CA SER A 222 7.74 -24.80 -9.29
C SER A 222 7.75 -25.41 -7.88
N PHE A 223 8.20 -24.66 -6.87
CA PHE A 223 8.13 -25.04 -5.45
C PHE A 223 6.68 -25.28 -4.99
N GLN A 224 5.74 -24.42 -5.41
CA GLN A 224 4.32 -24.61 -5.08
C GLN A 224 3.71 -25.80 -5.82
N SER A 225 4.09 -26.07 -7.07
CA SER A 225 3.59 -27.24 -7.82
C SER A 225 4.03 -28.57 -7.21
N GLN A 226 5.17 -28.62 -6.54
CA GLN A 226 5.59 -29.80 -5.76
C GLN A 226 4.74 -29.98 -4.48
N ASN A 227 4.33 -28.89 -3.83
CA ASN A 227 3.47 -28.94 -2.63
C ASN A 227 1.97 -29.12 -2.92
N THR A 228 1.48 -28.72 -4.10
CA THR A 228 0.04 -28.73 -4.43
C THR A 228 -0.42 -29.97 -5.20
N GLN A 229 0.48 -30.84 -5.65
CA GLN A 229 0.07 -32.17 -6.15
C GLN A 229 -0.39 -33.11 -5.03
N SER A 230 -0.09 -32.80 -3.77
CA SER A 230 -0.70 -33.43 -2.61
C SER A 230 -1.94 -32.63 -2.22
N GLY A 231 -3.04 -32.87 -2.93
CA GLY A 231 -4.35 -32.39 -2.50
C GLY A 231 -4.70 -33.02 -1.15
N ASN A 232 -4.38 -32.31 -0.08
CA ASN A 232 -4.94 -32.52 1.24
C ASN A 232 -5.07 -31.17 1.92
N GLU A 233 -6.15 -31.03 2.69
CA GLU A 233 -6.34 -30.00 3.71
C GLU A 233 -5.03 -29.70 4.42
N LEU A 234 -4.93 -28.46 4.89
CA LEU A 234 -3.84 -27.88 5.67
C LEU A 234 -3.49 -28.74 6.92
N LEU A 235 -2.92 -29.92 6.71
CA LEU A 235 -2.24 -30.70 7.70
C LEU A 235 -0.85 -30.10 7.74
N VAL A 236 -0.54 -29.46 8.87
CA VAL A 236 0.82 -29.21 9.33
C VAL A 236 1.65 -30.43 8.95
N GLU A 237 2.46 -30.33 7.89
CA GLU A 237 3.32 -31.43 7.48
C GLU A 237 4.23 -31.72 8.66
N THR A 238 3.96 -32.85 9.30
CA THR A 238 4.74 -33.36 10.40
C THR A 238 6.17 -33.52 9.90
N PHE A 239 7.05 -32.70 10.45
CA PHE A 239 8.48 -32.78 10.22
C PHE A 239 8.92 -34.24 10.43
N PRO A 240 9.33 -34.99 9.37
CA PRO A 240 9.47 -36.42 9.49
C PRO A 240 10.52 -36.75 10.56
N PRO A 241 10.23 -37.64 11.52
CA PRO A 241 11.13 -37.90 12.66
C PRO A 241 12.55 -38.24 12.23
N SER A 242 12.70 -38.91 11.08
CA SER A 242 13.97 -39.29 10.47
C SER A 242 14.84 -38.08 10.09
N ARG A 243 14.22 -37.00 9.59
CA ARG A 243 14.90 -35.78 9.15
C ARG A 243 15.29 -34.90 10.34
N PHE A 244 14.44 -34.89 11.37
CA PHE A 244 14.77 -34.29 12.66
C PHE A 244 15.95 -35.00 13.34
N GLN A 245 15.96 -36.33 13.31
CA GLN A 245 17.08 -37.13 13.83
C GLN A 245 18.38 -36.93 13.05
N GLN A 246 18.32 -36.64 11.74
CA GLN A 246 19.51 -36.27 10.96
C GLN A 246 20.04 -34.89 11.37
N ILE A 247 19.17 -33.88 11.47
CA ILE A 247 19.57 -32.53 11.90
C ILE A 247 20.14 -32.55 13.31
N LEU A 248 19.52 -33.31 14.23
CA LEU A 248 20.07 -33.53 15.57
C LEU A 248 21.46 -34.17 15.53
N LYS A 249 21.76 -35.04 14.57
CA LYS A 249 23.08 -35.69 14.48
C LYS A 249 24.13 -34.76 13.87
N ASP A 250 23.74 -34.02 12.84
CA ASP A 250 24.66 -33.27 11.97
C ASP A 250 24.98 -31.87 12.52
N GLU A 251 24.01 -31.20 13.17
CA GLU A 251 24.12 -29.78 13.54
C GLU A 251 24.25 -29.53 15.06
N PHE A 252 23.92 -30.52 15.90
CA PHE A 252 23.89 -30.33 17.35
C PHE A 252 25.14 -30.89 18.03
N THR A 253 25.65 -30.16 19.01
CA THR A 253 26.74 -30.62 19.89
C THR A 253 26.27 -31.74 20.84
N GLU A 254 27.19 -32.54 21.35
CA GLU A 254 26.87 -33.65 22.26
C GLU A 254 26.15 -33.20 23.55
N GLU A 255 26.45 -31.98 24.04
CA GLU A 255 25.76 -31.39 25.18
C GLU A 255 24.30 -31.07 24.86
N GLN A 256 24.01 -30.52 23.68
CA GLN A 256 22.65 -30.20 23.25
C GLN A 256 21.83 -31.47 22.95
N LYS A 257 22.45 -32.52 22.41
CA LYS A 257 21.84 -33.85 22.25
C LYS A 257 21.46 -34.46 23.59
N ALA A 258 22.29 -34.28 24.63
CA ALA A 258 22.02 -34.78 25.97
C ALA A 258 20.83 -34.07 26.65
N VAL A 259 20.68 -32.75 26.44
CA VAL A 259 19.51 -31.99 26.91
C VAL A 259 18.24 -32.49 26.23
N PHE A 260 18.29 -32.70 24.91
CA PHE A 260 17.14 -33.20 24.16
C PHE A 260 16.72 -34.62 24.59
N ALA A 261 17.68 -35.50 24.88
CA ALA A 261 17.41 -36.84 25.39
C ALA A 261 16.73 -36.82 26.78
N LYS A 262 17.09 -35.87 27.66
CA LYS A 262 16.43 -35.68 28.96
C LYS A 262 14.98 -35.20 28.81
N LEU A 263 14.73 -34.29 27.88
CA LEU A 263 13.38 -33.80 27.59
C LEU A 263 12.48 -34.92 27.04
N GLN A 264 13.00 -35.79 26.16
CA GLN A 264 12.26 -36.97 25.68
C GLN A 264 11.96 -38.01 26.78
N GLN A 265 12.81 -38.12 27.80
CA GLN A 265 12.54 -39.01 28.93
C GLN A 265 11.44 -38.45 29.85
N GLN A 266 11.44 -37.14 30.10
CA GLN A 266 10.37 -36.49 30.86
C GLN A 266 8.99 -36.65 30.20
N ASP A 267 8.91 -36.57 28.87
CA ASP A 267 7.65 -36.72 28.13
C ASP A 267 7.07 -38.14 28.19
N LYS A 268 7.93 -39.17 28.26
CA LYS A 268 7.51 -40.57 28.44
C LYS A 268 6.98 -40.85 29.84
N ASP A 269 7.56 -40.23 30.86
CA ASP A 269 7.09 -40.36 32.23
C ASP A 269 5.71 -39.72 32.44
N ILE A 270 5.39 -38.66 31.68
CA ILE A 270 4.07 -38.00 31.69
C ILE A 270 3.01 -38.87 30.97
N SER A 271 3.38 -39.53 29.87
CA SER A 271 2.46 -40.34 29.07
C SER A 271 2.01 -41.66 29.74
N ILE A 272 2.80 -42.19 30.69
CA ILE A 272 2.44 -43.41 31.46
C ILE A 272 1.43 -43.10 32.59
N GLN A 273 1.27 -41.83 32.98
CA GLN A 273 0.39 -41.42 34.08
C GLN A 273 -1.04 -41.05 33.66
N ALA A 274 -1.40 -41.09 32.39
CA ALA A 274 -2.77 -40.78 31.95
C ALA A 274 -3.68 -42.03 32.09
N PRO A 275 -4.66 -42.06 33.02
CA PRO A 275 -5.58 -43.18 33.13
C PRO A 275 -6.56 -43.17 31.95
N GLN A 276 -6.64 -44.29 31.24
CA GLN A 276 -7.66 -44.51 30.21
C GLN A 276 -9.06 -44.42 30.85
N LYS A 277 -9.83 -43.43 30.42
CA LYS A 277 -11.28 -43.34 30.64
C LYS A 277 -11.96 -43.18 29.29
#